data_AF-A4IQ06-F1
#
_entry.id   AF-A4IQ06-F1
#
_cell.length_a   1.000
_cell.length_b   1.000
_cell.length_c   1.000
_cell.angle_alpha   90.00
_cell.angle_beta   90.00
_cell.angle_gamma   90.00
#
_symmetry.space_group_name_H-M   'P 1'
#
loop_
_entity.id
_entity.type
_entity.pdbx_description
1 polymer ?
#
loop_
_entity_poly.entity_id
_entity_poly.type
_entity_poly.pdbx_seq_one_letter_code
_entity_poly.pdbx_strand_id
1 'polypeptide(L)'
;MNTNEKVFEVRTNRLGRFELYQNGKLVQKVCRTCGKVKLASEFLRYTQGHYRPDCHECFNKWQRKYIQENRDLRTVYRQRNRAREVGAPDNYNLEDYLELKAFANGRCMISGKKTDNLQVEHVQTLSKRVLGSTKGNIILVCEEVNQAKRDMSLFEFLQSERSRGLVDREQLERTIRYLADANGMTPQEYLDFLYRAEELAKDIKEFFENENKAN
;
A
#
# COMPACT_ATOMS: atom_id res chain seq x y z
N MET A 1 -22.38 -55.60 11.42
CA MET A 1 -22.82 -54.50 10.53
C MET A 1 -22.77 -53.21 11.32
N ASN A 2 -21.72 -52.40 11.19
CA ASN A 2 -21.67 -51.09 11.85
C ASN A 2 -22.45 -50.09 11.00
N THR A 3 -23.72 -49.89 11.32
CA THR A 3 -24.47 -48.73 10.84
C THR A 3 -23.88 -47.50 11.51
N ASN A 4 -22.94 -46.84 10.82
CA ASN A 4 -22.56 -45.46 11.12
C ASN A 4 -23.79 -44.57 10.90
N GLU A 5 -24.69 -44.52 11.88
CA GLU A 5 -25.79 -43.57 11.87
C GLU A 5 -25.19 -42.17 11.81
N LYS A 6 -25.58 -41.42 10.77
CA LYS A 6 -25.19 -40.03 10.62
C LYS A 6 -25.94 -39.26 11.70
N VAL A 7 -25.25 -38.93 12.80
CA VAL A 7 -25.84 -38.11 13.86
C VAL A 7 -25.83 -36.67 13.39
N PHE A 8 -27.03 -36.13 13.15
CA PHE A 8 -27.25 -34.73 12.84
C PHE A 8 -27.63 -33.98 14.11
N GLU A 9 -26.97 -32.85 14.34
CA GLU A 9 -27.22 -31.99 15.49
C GLU A 9 -27.49 -30.56 14.99
N VAL A 10 -28.61 -29.99 15.42
CA VAL A 10 -28.94 -28.59 15.16
C VAL A 10 -28.50 -27.77 16.37
N ARG A 11 -27.64 -26.79 16.13
CA ARG A 11 -27.19 -25.83 17.14
C ARG A 11 -27.65 -24.44 16.76
N THR A 12 -27.78 -23.57 17.77
CA THR A 12 -28.04 -22.15 17.57
C THR A 12 -26.82 -21.37 18.01
N ASN A 13 -26.27 -20.55 17.11
CA ASN A 13 -25.12 -19.71 17.45
C ASN A 13 -25.54 -18.49 18.30
N ARG A 14 -24.56 -17.71 18.75
CA ARG A 14 -24.76 -16.53 19.61
C ARG A 14 -25.71 -15.47 19.02
N LEU A 15 -25.97 -15.50 17.71
CA LEU A 15 -26.87 -14.58 17.03
C LEU A 15 -28.28 -15.17 16.83
N GLY A 16 -28.61 -16.27 17.50
CA GLY A 16 -29.90 -16.94 17.36
C GLY A 16 -30.07 -17.68 16.03
N ARG A 17 -28.98 -17.94 15.29
CA ARG A 17 -29.05 -18.57 13.97
C ARG A 17 -28.67 -20.04 14.01
N PHE A 18 -29.40 -20.81 13.22
CA PHE A 18 -29.20 -22.26 13.09
C PHE A 18 -27.86 -22.61 12.40
N GLU A 19 -27.25 -23.68 12.90
CA GLU A 19 -26.08 -24.38 12.39
C GLU A 19 -26.34 -25.89 12.42
N LEU A 20 -26.07 -26.59 11.32
CA LEU A 20 -26.21 -28.05 11.21
C LEU A 20 -24.85 -28.70 11.33
N TYR A 21 -24.73 -29.61 12.28
CA TYR A 21 -23.56 -30.45 12.47
C TYR A 21 -23.89 -31.89 12.07
N GLN A 22 -22.92 -32.56 11.47
CA GLN A 22 -22.95 -33.99 11.19
C GLN A 22 -21.68 -34.60 11.76
N ASN A 23 -21.82 -35.56 12.69
CA ASN A 23 -20.69 -36.20 13.37
C ASN A 23 -19.70 -35.17 13.96
N GLY A 24 -20.23 -34.11 14.60
CA GLY A 24 -19.44 -33.03 15.20
C GLY A 24 -18.83 -32.02 14.22
N LYS A 25 -19.00 -32.18 12.90
CA LYS A 25 -18.52 -31.24 11.88
C LYS A 25 -19.64 -30.35 11.37
N LEU A 26 -19.38 -29.05 11.26
CA LEU A 26 -20.34 -28.12 10.67
C LEU A 26 -20.54 -28.44 9.18
N VAL A 27 -21.78 -28.70 8.79
CA VAL A 27 -22.18 -29.01 7.40
C VAL A 27 -22.92 -27.85 6.76
N GLN A 28 -23.81 -27.18 7.51
CA GLN A 28 -24.56 -26.03 7.01
C GLN A 28 -24.68 -24.95 8.08
N LYS A 29 -24.80 -23.70 7.64
CA LYS A 29 -25.14 -22.59 8.52
C LYS A 29 -25.87 -21.50 7.77
N VAL A 30 -26.58 -20.65 8.50
CA VAL A 30 -27.26 -19.47 7.96
C VAL A 30 -26.24 -18.34 7.73
N CYS A 31 -26.20 -17.80 6.52
CA CYS A 31 -25.42 -16.60 6.21
C CYS A 31 -26.00 -15.38 6.91
N ARG A 32 -25.15 -14.59 7.58
CA ARG A 32 -25.57 -13.37 8.28
C ARG A 32 -26.14 -12.30 7.35
N THR A 33 -25.58 -12.15 6.16
CA THR A 33 -25.96 -11.07 5.24
C THR A 33 -27.23 -11.42 4.46
N CYS A 34 -27.30 -12.60 3.84
CA CYS A 34 -28.41 -12.96 2.95
C CYS A 34 -29.49 -13.83 3.59
N GLY A 35 -29.28 -14.31 4.83
CA GLY A 35 -30.25 -15.12 5.57
C GLY A 35 -30.45 -16.55 5.03
N LYS A 36 -29.77 -16.94 3.94
CA LYS A 36 -29.89 -18.27 3.34
C LYS A 36 -29.08 -19.32 4.11
N VAL A 37 -29.63 -20.52 4.22
CA VAL A 37 -28.89 -21.71 4.65
C VAL A 37 -27.94 -22.12 3.52
N LYS A 38 -26.67 -22.31 3.86
CA LYS A 38 -25.60 -22.64 2.90
C LYS A 38 -24.68 -23.71 3.46
N LEU A 39 -23.97 -24.41 2.58
CA LEU A 39 -22.96 -25.39 2.99
C LEU A 39 -21.81 -24.68 3.72
N ALA A 40 -21.20 -25.33 4.70
CA ALA A 40 -20.05 -24.79 5.43
C ALA A 40 -18.87 -24.44 4.50
N SER A 41 -18.71 -25.16 3.39
CA SER A 41 -17.71 -24.89 2.35
C SER A 41 -17.94 -23.58 1.58
N GLU A 42 -19.15 -23.00 1.64
CA GLU A 42 -19.44 -21.67 1.07
C GLU A 42 -19.06 -20.52 2.01
N PHE A 43 -18.37 -20.79 3.12
CA PHE A 43 -17.90 -19.80 4.06
C PHE A 43 -16.38 -19.86 4.19
N LEU A 44 -15.73 -18.69 4.19
CA LEU A 44 -14.29 -18.63 4.39
C LEU A 44 -13.97 -19.03 5.82
N ARG A 45 -12.85 -19.73 6.00
CA ARG A 45 -12.36 -20.13 7.32
C ARG A 45 -11.30 -19.14 7.81
N TYR A 46 -11.40 -18.72 9.06
CA TYR A 46 -10.32 -18.00 9.72
C TYR A 46 -9.16 -18.93 10.05
N THR A 47 -7.97 -18.37 10.29
CA THR A 47 -6.77 -19.12 10.71
C THR A 47 -7.00 -19.90 12.00
N GLN A 48 -7.81 -19.37 12.93
CA GLN A 48 -8.19 -20.07 14.18
C GLN A 48 -9.23 -21.20 13.94
N GLY A 49 -9.58 -21.49 12.70
CA GLY A 49 -10.36 -22.67 12.33
C GLY A 49 -11.89 -22.50 12.38
N HIS A 50 -12.42 -21.33 12.73
CA HIS A 50 -13.86 -21.06 12.68
C HIS A 50 -14.28 -20.42 11.34
N TYR A 51 -15.56 -20.58 10.96
CA TYR A 51 -16.10 -20.04 9.72
C TYR A 51 -16.56 -18.59 9.86
N ARG A 52 -16.40 -17.80 8.80
CA ARG A 52 -16.99 -16.47 8.69
C ARG A 52 -18.51 -16.50 8.86
N PRO A 53 -19.10 -15.40 9.36
CA PRO A 53 -20.56 -15.29 9.48
C PRO A 53 -21.26 -15.09 8.13
N ASP A 54 -20.56 -14.53 7.15
CA ASP A 54 -21.08 -14.24 5.82
C ASP A 54 -20.53 -15.26 4.81
N CYS A 55 -21.37 -15.71 3.87
CA CYS A 55 -20.95 -16.62 2.81
C CYS A 55 -19.98 -15.92 1.83
N HIS A 56 -19.26 -16.71 1.02
CA HIS A 56 -18.28 -16.23 0.04
C HIS A 56 -18.82 -15.10 -0.82
N GLU A 57 -20.01 -15.27 -1.39
CA GLU A 57 -20.64 -14.29 -2.27
C GLU A 57 -20.86 -12.94 -1.57
N CYS A 58 -21.52 -12.97 -0.39
CA CYS A 58 -21.79 -11.77 0.38
C CYS A 58 -20.50 -11.08 0.84
N PHE A 59 -19.53 -11.86 1.34
CA PHE A 59 -18.24 -11.35 1.76
C PHE A 59 -17.48 -10.72 0.59
N ASN A 60 -17.42 -11.38 -0.57
CA ASN A 60 -16.73 -10.86 -1.75
C ASN A 60 -17.38 -9.57 -2.25
N LYS A 61 -18.72 -9.48 -2.26
CA LYS A 61 -19.43 -8.25 -2.63
C LYS A 61 -19.09 -7.10 -1.68
N TRP A 62 -19.15 -7.35 -0.37
CA TRP A 62 -18.77 -6.38 0.64
C TRP A 62 -17.31 -5.96 0.50
N GLN A 63 -16.40 -6.92 0.30
CA GLN A 63 -14.97 -6.67 0.16
C GLN A 63 -14.66 -5.81 -1.06
N ARG A 64 -15.28 -6.08 -2.23
CA ARG A 64 -15.13 -5.25 -3.44
C ARG A 64 -15.58 -3.81 -3.18
N LYS A 65 -16.76 -3.64 -2.57
CA LYS A 65 -17.28 -2.32 -2.20
C LYS A 65 -16.34 -1.59 -1.24
N TYR A 66 -15.91 -2.26 -0.17
CA TYR A 66 -14.96 -1.71 0.80
C TYR A 66 -13.65 -1.27 0.13
N ILE A 67 -13.08 -2.10 -0.76
CA ILE A 67 -11.86 -1.78 -1.50
C ILE A 67 -12.04 -0.54 -2.38
N GLN A 68 -13.19 -0.43 -3.05
CA GLN A 68 -13.50 0.70 -3.92
C GLN A 68 -13.66 2.00 -3.13
N GLU A 69 -14.45 1.96 -2.05
CA GLU A 69 -14.72 3.13 -1.19
C GLU A 69 -13.48 3.60 -0.42
N ASN A 70 -12.55 2.67 -0.11
CA ASN A 70 -11.35 2.95 0.68
C ASN A 70 -10.07 2.92 -0.18
N ARG A 71 -10.17 3.11 -1.50
CA ARG A 71 -9.02 3.00 -2.41
C ARG A 71 -7.85 3.90 -1.98
N ASP A 72 -8.15 5.18 -1.72
CA ASP A 72 -7.14 6.18 -1.34
C ASP A 72 -6.51 5.88 0.02
N LEU A 73 -7.34 5.53 1.01
CA LEU A 73 -6.88 5.12 2.34
C LEU A 73 -5.94 3.89 2.27
N ARG A 74 -6.28 2.90 1.44
CA ARG A 74 -5.44 1.72 1.23
C ARG A 74 -4.12 2.04 0.55
N THR A 75 -4.10 3.00 -0.37
CA THR A 75 -2.87 3.50 -0.98
C THR A 75 -1.93 4.07 0.09
N VAL A 76 -2.43 4.94 0.95
CA VAL A 76 -1.65 5.52 2.06
C VAL A 76 -1.17 4.45 3.02
N TYR A 77 -2.06 3.56 3.47
CA TYR A 77 -1.70 2.46 4.37
C TYR A 77 -0.57 1.59 3.82
N ARG A 78 -0.60 1.30 2.51
CA ARG A 78 0.46 0.54 1.84
C ARG A 78 1.81 1.27 1.92
N GLN A 79 1.85 2.57 1.67
CA GLN A 79 3.11 3.32 1.71
C GLN A 79 3.68 3.40 3.13
N ARG A 80 2.81 3.60 4.14
CA ARG A 80 3.24 3.60 5.54
C ARG A 80 3.81 2.26 5.96
N ASN A 81 3.14 1.16 5.59
CA ASN A 81 3.64 -0.18 5.90
C ASN A 81 5.01 -0.46 5.25
N ARG A 82 5.20 -0.08 3.98
CA ARG A 82 6.50 -0.22 3.30
C ARG A 82 7.61 0.56 4.00
N ALA A 83 7.34 1.77 4.49
CA ALA A 83 8.31 2.54 5.26
C ALA A 83 8.61 1.89 6.62
N ARG A 84 7.58 1.39 7.32
CA ARG A 84 7.72 0.68 8.59
C ARG A 84 8.54 -0.60 8.46
N GLU A 85 8.37 -1.36 7.37
CA GLU A 85 9.13 -2.58 7.08
C GLU A 85 10.64 -2.34 7.00
N VAL A 86 11.07 -1.13 6.60
CA VAL A 86 12.48 -0.75 6.51
C VAL A 86 12.95 0.14 7.67
N GLY A 87 12.09 0.38 8.68
CA GLY A 87 12.40 1.23 9.83
C GLY A 87 12.46 2.73 9.53
N ALA A 88 11.91 3.18 8.40
CA ALA A 88 11.92 4.58 7.99
C ALA A 88 10.64 5.32 8.46
N PRO A 89 10.65 6.67 8.52
CA PRO A 89 9.47 7.46 8.92
C PRO A 89 8.19 7.12 8.11
N ASP A 90 7.04 7.00 8.77
CA ASP A 90 5.78 6.56 8.15
C ASP A 90 4.58 7.49 8.46
N ASN A 91 4.83 8.79 8.61
CA ASN A 91 3.83 9.80 9.00
C ASN A 91 2.94 10.32 7.85
N TYR A 92 3.11 9.83 6.62
CA TYR A 92 2.22 10.16 5.49
C TYR A 92 0.78 9.71 5.74
N ASN A 93 -0.20 10.60 5.57
CA ASN A 93 -1.60 10.35 5.91
C ASN A 93 -2.57 10.57 4.72
N LEU A 94 -3.88 10.41 4.97
CA LEU A 94 -4.91 10.54 3.92
C LEU A 94 -5.05 11.98 3.41
N GLU A 95 -4.96 12.97 4.31
CA GLU A 95 -5.03 14.38 3.95
C GLU A 95 -3.87 14.76 3.03
N ASP A 96 -2.64 14.34 3.36
CA ASP A 96 -1.46 14.54 2.52
C ASP A 96 -1.67 13.98 1.10
N TYR A 97 -2.27 12.79 0.98
CA TYR A 97 -2.51 12.15 -0.32
C TYR A 97 -3.59 12.85 -1.14
N LEU A 98 -4.65 13.35 -0.50
CA LEU A 98 -5.70 14.09 -1.18
C LEU A 98 -5.18 15.46 -1.67
N GLU A 99 -4.38 16.14 -0.85
CA GLU A 99 -3.69 17.37 -1.24
C GLU A 99 -2.75 17.11 -2.42
N LEU A 100 -1.92 16.07 -2.34
CA LEU A 100 -1.01 15.68 -3.42
C LEU A 100 -1.74 15.37 -4.73
N LYS A 101 -2.87 14.65 -4.66
CA LYS A 101 -3.73 14.38 -5.83
C LYS A 101 -4.29 15.66 -6.44
N ALA A 102 -4.75 16.58 -5.60
CA ALA A 102 -5.27 17.87 -6.04
C ALA A 102 -4.16 18.71 -6.71
N PHE A 103 -2.96 18.75 -6.13
CA PHE A 103 -1.81 19.42 -6.71
C PHE A 103 -1.39 18.81 -8.06
N ALA A 104 -1.28 17.49 -8.13
CA ALA A 104 -0.90 16.78 -9.36
C ALA A 104 -1.95 16.97 -10.46
N ASN A 105 -3.23 17.07 -10.09
CA ASN A 105 -4.35 17.34 -11.00
C ASN A 105 -4.32 16.48 -12.27
N GLY A 106 -4.13 15.16 -12.09
CA GLY A 106 -4.05 14.20 -13.19
C GLY A 106 -2.80 14.31 -14.06
N ARG A 107 -1.72 14.96 -13.58
CA ARG A 107 -0.44 15.07 -14.28
C ARG A 107 0.69 14.42 -13.51
N CYS A 108 1.59 13.77 -14.25
CA CYS A 108 2.85 13.27 -13.71
C CYS A 108 3.69 14.43 -13.20
N MET A 109 4.15 14.33 -11.96
CA MET A 109 4.95 15.35 -11.28
C MET A 109 6.40 15.44 -11.77
N ILE A 110 6.83 14.58 -12.69
CA ILE A 110 8.16 14.67 -13.33
C ILE A 110 8.05 14.99 -14.83
N SER A 111 7.16 14.31 -15.56
CA SER A 111 7.06 14.44 -17.01
C SER A 111 5.98 15.40 -17.49
N GLY A 112 5.09 15.87 -16.61
CA GLY A 112 3.93 16.72 -16.97
C GLY A 112 2.81 16.01 -17.73
N LYS A 113 3.03 14.75 -18.14
CA LYS A 113 2.08 13.92 -18.89
C LYS A 113 0.77 13.79 -18.13
N LYS A 114 -0.35 14.09 -18.80
CA LYS A 114 -1.70 13.85 -18.28
C LYS A 114 -2.01 12.35 -18.30
N THR A 115 -2.55 11.83 -17.20
CA THR A 115 -3.01 10.44 -17.07
C THR A 115 -3.91 10.26 -15.87
N ASP A 116 -4.87 9.34 -15.96
CA ASP A 116 -5.73 8.93 -14.85
C ASP A 116 -5.07 7.86 -13.96
N ASN A 117 -3.93 7.31 -14.40
CA ASN A 117 -3.21 6.22 -13.75
C ASN A 117 -1.89 6.68 -13.13
N LEU A 118 -1.96 7.68 -12.25
CA LEU A 118 -0.80 8.11 -11.47
C LEU A 118 -0.44 7.08 -10.38
N GLN A 119 0.86 6.88 -10.19
CA GLN A 119 1.45 5.97 -9.22
C GLN A 119 2.15 6.77 -8.13
N VAL A 120 2.07 6.27 -6.89
CA VAL A 120 2.76 6.86 -5.75
C VAL A 120 4.22 6.41 -5.75
N GLU A 121 5.12 7.37 -5.78
CA GLU A 121 6.56 7.18 -5.87
C GLU A 121 7.27 7.98 -4.78
N HIS A 122 8.44 7.48 -4.34
CA HIS A 122 9.27 8.14 -3.35
C HIS A 122 10.38 8.96 -4.03
N VAL A 123 10.56 10.22 -3.66
CA VAL A 123 11.62 11.08 -4.23
C VAL A 123 13.00 10.47 -3.93
N GLN A 124 13.26 10.16 -2.66
CA GLN A 124 14.30 9.24 -2.25
C GLN A 124 13.68 7.88 -1.91
N THR A 125 14.15 6.84 -2.58
CA THR A 125 13.67 5.46 -2.43
C THR A 125 13.75 4.94 -0.99
N LEU A 126 12.78 4.10 -0.61
CA LEU A 126 12.79 3.40 0.69
C LEU A 126 13.98 2.43 0.85
N SER A 127 14.57 1.93 -0.24
CA SER A 127 15.73 1.03 -0.16
C SER A 127 16.96 1.70 0.46
N LYS A 128 17.03 3.04 0.44
CA LYS A 128 18.09 3.83 1.07
C LYS A 128 17.91 4.00 2.58
N ARG A 129 16.72 3.72 3.12
CA ARG A 129 16.39 3.76 4.56
C ARG A 129 16.63 5.09 5.29
N VAL A 130 16.97 6.16 4.56
CA VAL A 130 17.17 7.49 5.13
C VAL A 130 15.85 8.23 5.24
N LEU A 131 15.16 8.42 4.11
CA LEU A 131 13.81 8.98 4.09
C LEU A 131 12.75 7.87 4.03
N GLY A 132 11.56 8.22 4.52
CA GLY A 132 10.43 7.32 4.61
C GLY A 132 9.24 7.76 3.76
N SER A 133 8.07 7.24 4.10
CA SER A 133 6.79 7.69 3.53
C SER A 133 6.32 8.92 4.30
N THR A 134 6.72 10.10 3.81
CA THR A 134 6.39 11.42 4.37
C THR A 134 5.85 12.34 3.26
N LYS A 135 5.10 13.39 3.63
CA LYS A 135 4.56 14.37 2.68
C LYS A 135 5.65 14.96 1.76
N GLY A 136 6.82 15.21 2.33
CA GLY A 136 7.99 15.78 1.67
C GLY A 136 8.83 14.80 0.83
N ASN A 137 8.49 13.52 0.80
CA ASN A 137 9.23 12.51 0.05
C ASN A 137 8.33 11.69 -0.90
N ILE A 138 7.04 12.03 -1.02
CA ILE A 138 6.07 11.30 -1.86
C ILE A 138 5.61 12.19 -3.01
N ILE A 139 5.60 11.64 -4.22
CA ILE A 139 5.10 12.27 -5.44
C ILE A 139 4.18 11.33 -6.23
N LEU A 140 3.49 11.90 -7.22
CA LEU A 140 2.65 11.16 -8.17
C LEU A 140 3.26 11.20 -9.57
N VAL A 141 3.57 10.04 -10.12
CA VAL A 141 4.22 9.92 -11.43
C VAL A 141 3.43 9.00 -12.36
N CYS A 142 3.61 9.14 -13.66
CA CYS A 142 3.08 8.17 -14.62
C CYS A 142 3.89 6.87 -14.57
N GLU A 143 3.29 5.80 -15.10
CA GLU A 143 3.90 4.45 -15.08
C GLU A 143 5.29 4.43 -15.74
N GLU A 144 5.48 5.15 -16.84
CA GLU A 144 6.76 5.18 -17.56
C GLU A 144 7.88 5.75 -16.68
N VAL A 145 7.60 6.83 -15.95
CA VAL A 145 8.57 7.43 -15.02
C VAL A 145 8.84 6.51 -13.84
N ASN A 146 7.81 5.92 -13.23
CA ASN A 146 7.95 4.99 -12.10
C ASN A 146 8.82 3.77 -12.49
N GLN A 147 8.52 3.15 -13.64
CA GLN A 147 9.26 2.00 -14.15
C GLN A 147 10.71 2.34 -14.53
N ALA A 148 10.96 3.55 -15.03
CA ALA A 148 12.30 4.01 -15.38
C ALA A 148 13.13 4.32 -14.13
N LYS A 149 12.53 5.00 -13.14
CA LYS A 149 13.16 5.38 -11.87
C LYS A 149 13.47 4.17 -10.98
N ARG A 150 12.55 3.21 -10.85
CA ARG A 150 12.68 2.03 -9.97
C ARG A 150 13.10 2.41 -8.55
N ASP A 151 14.26 1.93 -8.12
CA ASP A 151 14.88 2.12 -6.81
C ASP A 151 15.89 3.26 -6.80
N MET A 152 16.03 4.03 -7.88
CA MET A 152 16.86 5.24 -7.89
C MET A 152 16.19 6.34 -7.09
N SER A 153 16.97 7.23 -6.49
CA SER A 153 16.47 8.53 -6.05
C SER A 153 16.20 9.45 -7.23
N LEU A 154 15.58 10.60 -6.97
CA LEU A 154 15.35 11.62 -7.99
C LEU A 154 16.66 12.06 -8.64
N PHE A 155 17.73 12.31 -7.87
CA PHE A 155 19.01 12.73 -8.43
C PHE A 155 19.66 11.65 -9.29
N GLU A 156 19.69 10.40 -8.82
CA GLU A 156 20.18 9.28 -9.62
C GLU A 156 19.38 9.11 -10.91
N PHE A 157 18.05 9.23 -10.82
CA PHE A 157 17.19 9.14 -12.00
C PHE A 157 17.52 10.24 -13.02
N LEU A 158 17.58 11.50 -12.58
CA LEU A 158 17.88 12.64 -13.45
C LEU A 158 19.27 12.56 -14.11
N GLN A 159 20.24 11.90 -13.46
CA GLN A 159 21.57 11.66 -14.02
C GLN A 159 21.64 10.40 -14.90
N SER A 160 20.62 9.54 -14.84
CA SER A 160 20.58 8.29 -15.59
C SER A 160 20.08 8.49 -17.02
N GLU A 161 20.59 7.66 -17.94
CA GLU A 161 20.09 7.54 -19.31
C GLU A 161 18.59 7.18 -19.36
N ARG A 162 18.06 6.53 -18.32
CA ARG A 162 16.64 6.14 -18.23
C ARG A 162 15.71 7.33 -18.10
N SER A 163 16.19 8.51 -17.71
CA SER A 163 15.38 9.73 -17.64
C SER A 163 15.22 10.44 -18.99
N ARG A 164 15.99 10.07 -20.01
CA ARG A 164 15.99 10.75 -21.30
C ARG A 164 14.58 10.73 -21.92
N GLY A 165 14.03 11.91 -22.18
CA GLY A 165 12.70 12.09 -22.75
C GLY A 165 11.54 11.90 -21.77
N LEU A 166 11.81 11.68 -20.48
CA LEU A 166 10.80 11.49 -19.44
C LEU A 166 10.71 12.65 -18.44
N VAL A 167 11.56 13.67 -18.58
CA VAL A 167 11.63 14.80 -17.65
C VAL A 167 11.18 16.07 -18.34
N ASP A 168 10.18 16.72 -17.77
CA ASP A 168 9.79 18.07 -18.13
C ASP A 168 10.31 19.03 -17.07
N ARG A 169 11.14 20.00 -17.48
CA ARG A 169 11.88 20.87 -16.55
C ARG A 169 10.95 21.77 -15.74
N GLU A 170 9.95 22.36 -16.38
CA GLU A 170 9.00 23.26 -15.71
C GLU A 170 8.14 22.51 -14.71
N GLN A 171 7.66 21.31 -15.09
CA GLN A 171 6.90 20.46 -14.19
C GLN A 171 7.76 19.97 -13.02
N LEU A 172 9.01 19.59 -13.26
CA LEU A 172 9.93 19.20 -12.20
C LEU A 172 10.17 20.35 -11.22
N GLU A 173 10.38 21.58 -11.71
CA GLU A 173 10.54 22.76 -10.85
C GLU A 173 9.30 23.01 -9.99
N ARG A 174 8.10 22.91 -10.56
CA ARG A 174 6.84 23.00 -9.81
C ARG A 174 6.74 21.94 -8.71
N THR A 175 7.18 20.72 -9.01
CA THR A 175 7.21 19.62 -8.04
C THR A 175 8.20 19.86 -6.92
N ILE A 176 9.41 20.35 -7.22
CA ILE A 176 10.40 20.70 -6.20
C ILE A 176 9.88 21.81 -5.29
N ARG A 177 9.21 22.84 -5.84
CA ARG A 177 8.59 23.90 -5.03
C ARG A 177 7.52 23.35 -4.09
N TYR A 178 6.62 22.50 -4.59
CA TYR A 178 5.61 21.84 -3.76
C TYR A 178 6.23 21.03 -2.62
N LEU A 179 7.27 20.24 -2.93
CA LEU A 179 7.95 19.43 -1.91
C LEU A 179 8.69 20.29 -0.89
N ALA A 180 9.31 21.39 -1.33
CA ALA A 180 9.96 22.33 -0.44
C ALA A 180 8.96 22.97 0.53
N ASP A 181 7.82 23.47 0.01
CA ASP A 181 6.73 24.03 0.81
C ASP A 181 6.19 23.00 1.81
N ALA A 182 6.03 21.74 1.40
CA ALA A 182 5.59 20.64 2.26
C ALA A 182 6.58 20.31 3.41
N ASN A 183 7.84 20.74 3.31
CA ASN A 183 8.85 20.62 4.36
C ASN A 183 9.12 21.95 5.08
N GLY A 184 8.42 23.04 4.75
CA GLY A 184 8.70 24.37 5.28
C GLY A 184 10.08 24.90 4.87
N MET A 185 10.52 24.56 3.67
CA MET A 185 11.84 24.91 3.11
C MET A 185 11.68 25.74 1.84
N THR A 186 12.71 26.51 1.51
CA THR A 186 12.89 27.03 0.15
C THR A 186 13.29 25.89 -0.81
N PRO A 187 13.10 26.06 -2.14
CA PRO A 187 13.52 25.07 -3.11
C PRO A 187 15.00 24.66 -2.99
N GLN A 188 15.89 25.62 -2.71
CA GLN A 188 17.31 25.33 -2.54
C GLN A 188 17.59 24.52 -1.27
N GLU A 189 17.00 24.90 -0.13
CA GLU A 189 17.15 24.16 1.12
C GLU A 189 16.63 22.72 1.00
N TYR A 190 15.55 22.51 0.25
CA TYR A 190 15.01 21.19 -0.02
C TYR A 190 15.96 20.34 -0.89
N LEU A 191 16.58 20.93 -1.92
CA LEU A 191 17.60 20.23 -2.72
C LEU A 191 18.83 19.87 -1.88
N ASP A 192 19.29 20.78 -1.03
CA ASP A 192 20.41 20.54 -0.11
C ASP A 192 20.06 19.45 0.91
N PHE A 193 18.81 19.42 1.39
CA PHE A 193 18.28 18.35 2.25
C PHE A 193 18.31 17.00 1.55
N LEU A 194 17.83 16.91 0.29
CA LEU A 194 17.90 15.69 -0.49
C LEU A 194 19.35 15.25 -0.73
N TYR A 195 20.27 16.19 -0.95
CA TYR A 195 21.68 15.88 -1.17
C TYR A 195 22.32 15.27 0.08
N ARG A 196 22.09 15.86 1.26
CA ARG A 196 22.55 15.29 2.54
C ARG A 196 21.94 13.91 2.80
N ALA A 197 20.67 13.70 2.42
CA ALA A 197 20.04 12.40 2.55
C ALA A 197 20.68 11.35 1.63
N GLU A 198 21.21 11.75 0.46
CA GLU A 198 21.96 10.88 -0.43
C GLU A 198 23.35 10.53 0.11
N GLU A 199 24.05 11.49 0.71
CA GLU A 199 25.33 11.24 1.37
C GLU A 199 25.17 10.25 2.53
N LEU A 200 24.20 10.49 3.41
CA LEU A 200 23.92 9.59 4.52
C LEU A 200 23.56 8.17 4.04
N ALA A 201 22.84 8.05 2.92
CA ALA A 201 22.50 6.75 2.36
C ALA A 201 23.75 5.98 1.88
N LYS A 202 24.77 6.67 1.37
CA LYS A 202 26.05 6.08 1.00
C LYS A 202 26.82 5.62 2.24
N ASP A 203 26.91 6.47 3.25
CA ASP A 203 27.60 6.15 4.51
C ASP A 203 27.00 4.92 5.19
N ILE A 204 25.66 4.84 5.26
CA ILE A 204 24.94 3.68 5.81
C ILE A 204 25.27 2.41 5.02
N LYS A 205 25.28 2.50 3.68
CA LYS A 205 25.58 1.36 2.82
C LYS A 205 27.01 0.87 3.04
N GLU A 206 27.98 1.78 3.05
CA GLU A 206 29.40 1.46 3.29
C GLU A 206 29.61 0.83 4.67
N PHE A 207 28.95 1.36 5.70
CA PHE A 207 29.00 0.80 7.05
C PHE A 207 28.56 -0.68 7.07
N PHE A 208 27.39 -1.00 6.53
CA PHE A 208 26.88 -2.37 6.50
C PHE A 208 27.68 -3.29 5.57
N GLU A 209 28.22 -2.79 4.46
CA GLU A 209 29.11 -3.58 3.59
C GLU A 209 30.43 -3.95 4.29
N ASN A 210 30.96 -3.06 5.12
CA ASN A 210 32.18 -3.31 5.89
C ASN A 210 31.95 -4.26 7.06
N GLU A 211 30.82 -4.17 7.78
CA GLU A 211 30.45 -5.15 8.82
C GLU A 211 30.27 -6.57 8.25
N ASN A 212 29.67 -6.69 7.06
CA ASN A 212 29.48 -7.99 6.41
C ASN A 212 30.78 -8.61 5.87
N LYS A 213 31.84 -7.81 5.67
CA LYS A 213 33.18 -8.31 5.30
C LYS A 213 34.03 -8.69 6.50
N ALA A 214 33.71 -8.16 7.68
CA ALA A 214 34.43 -8.40 8.93
C ALA A 214 33.91 -9.64 9.70
N ASN A 215 32.74 -10.16 9.33
CA ASN A 215 32.13 -11.39 9.85
C ASN A 215 32.23 -12.53 8.83
#